data_AF-A0A530BS62-F1
#
_entry.id   AF-A0A530BS62-F1
#
_cell.length_a   1.000
_cell.length_b   1.000
_cell.length_c   1.000
_cell.angle_alpha   90.00
_cell.angle_beta   90.00
_cell.angle_gamma   90.00
#
_symmetry.space_group_name_H-M   'P 1'
#
loop_
_entity.id
_entity.type
_entity.pdbx_description
1 polymer ?
#
loop_
_entity_poly.entity_id
_entity_poly.type
_entity_poly.pdbx_seq_one_letter_code
_entity_poly.pdbx_strand_id
1 'polypeptide(L)'
;MKLLDVVGRLSDFDEEDTIYVSEPWTADSDAMVATAPDDTVVPPKAAAKAGLTYFIEIFIAIEVTEGWIGSQKEKPSLSAICDRLIYYAINDA
;
A
#
# COMPACT_ATOMS: atom_id res chain seq x y z
N MET A 1 -8.56 -8.09 2.73
CA MET A 1 -7.89 -7.74 4.02
C MET A 1 -7.97 -6.23 4.18
N LYS A 2 -7.65 -5.65 5.35
CA LYS A 2 -7.60 -4.20 5.49
C LYS A 2 -6.25 -3.64 5.05
N LEU A 3 -6.20 -2.37 4.63
CA LEU A 3 -4.94 -1.73 4.27
C LEU A 3 -3.94 -1.79 5.44
N LEU A 4 -4.40 -1.57 6.67
CA LEU A 4 -3.55 -1.69 7.87
C LEU A 4 -2.90 -3.08 8.01
N ASP A 5 -3.62 -4.15 7.65
CA ASP A 5 -3.10 -5.53 7.68
C ASP A 5 -1.98 -5.72 6.65
N VAL A 6 -2.12 -5.12 5.46
CA VAL A 6 -1.10 -5.15 4.40
C VAL A 6 0.15 -4.39 4.85
N VAL A 7 -0.02 -3.16 5.36
CA VAL A 7 1.09 -2.32 5.84
C VAL A 7 1.86 -3.00 6.97
N GLY A 8 1.19 -3.74 7.85
CA GLY A 8 1.83 -4.48 8.94
C GLY A 8 2.69 -5.66 8.47
N ARG A 9 2.63 -6.00 7.18
CA ARG A 9 3.20 -7.21 6.59
C ARG A 9 3.86 -6.95 5.24
N LEU A 10 4.29 -5.72 4.96
CA LEU A 10 4.89 -5.35 3.66
C LEU A 10 6.03 -6.30 3.25
N SER A 11 6.88 -6.68 4.21
CA SER A 11 7.99 -7.62 4.00
C SER A 11 7.57 -9.07 3.67
N ASP A 12 6.29 -9.42 3.82
CA ASP A 12 5.77 -10.75 3.50
C ASP A 12 5.36 -10.89 2.02
N PHE A 13 5.24 -9.77 1.29
CA PHE A 13 4.79 -9.73 -0.10
C PHE A 13 5.97 -9.65 -1.07
N ASP A 14 5.73 -9.99 -2.35
CA ASP A 14 6.72 -9.80 -3.40
C ASP A 14 6.92 -8.31 -3.68
N GLU A 15 8.16 -7.87 -3.85
CA GLU A 15 8.47 -6.46 -4.16
C GLU A 15 7.86 -6.01 -5.49
N GLU A 16 7.66 -6.93 -6.44
CA GLU A 16 7.02 -6.67 -7.74
C GLU A 16 5.48 -6.59 -7.66
N ASP A 17 4.87 -6.92 -6.51
CA ASP A 17 3.43 -6.83 -6.35
C ASP A 17 2.94 -5.39 -6.17
N THR A 18 1.64 -5.19 -6.42
CA THR A 18 0.94 -3.92 -6.22
C THR A 18 -0.16 -4.05 -5.18
N ILE A 19 -0.27 -3.04 -4.31
CA ILE A 19 -1.38 -2.88 -3.38
C ILE A 19 -2.53 -2.19 -4.12
N TYR A 20 -3.71 -2.78 -4.07
CA TYR A 20 -4.97 -2.20 -4.55
C TYR A 20 -5.91 -1.95 -3.37
N VAL A 21 -6.53 -0.77 -3.31
CA VAL A 21 -7.31 -0.32 -2.14
C VAL A 21 -8.64 0.29 -2.58
N SER A 22 -9.69 0.08 -1.81
CA SER A 22 -10.99 0.74 -2.03
C SER A 22 -10.94 2.21 -1.61
N GLU A 23 -11.44 3.11 -2.45
CA GLU A 23 -11.58 4.53 -2.10
C GLU A 23 -12.82 4.80 -1.22
N PRO A 24 -12.77 5.82 -0.34
CA PRO A 24 -11.60 6.64 -0.02
C PRO A 24 -10.55 5.83 0.76
N TRP A 25 -9.27 6.12 0.53
CA TRP A 25 -8.18 5.41 1.20
C TRP A 25 -8.12 5.73 2.69
N THR A 26 -8.26 4.69 3.50
CA THR A 26 -8.19 4.72 4.96
C THR A 26 -7.53 3.43 5.44
N ALA A 27 -7.07 3.40 6.69
CA ALA A 27 -6.51 2.18 7.29
C ALA A 27 -7.49 0.99 7.25
N ASP A 28 -8.79 1.26 7.32
CA ASP A 28 -9.88 0.28 7.29
C ASP A 28 -10.42 -0.04 5.89
N SER A 29 -9.85 0.57 4.84
CA SER A 29 -10.22 0.30 3.46
C SER A 29 -9.91 -1.14 3.10
N ASP A 30 -10.76 -1.75 2.26
CA ASP A 30 -10.49 -3.07 1.74
C ASP A 30 -9.29 -3.01 0.81
N ALA A 31 -8.39 -3.97 0.96
CA ALA A 31 -7.14 -4.05 0.24
C ALA A 31 -6.87 -5.47 -0.27
N MET A 32 -6.13 -5.53 -1.36
CA MET A 32 -5.61 -6.74 -1.98
C MET A 32 -4.20 -6.46 -2.51
N VAL A 33 -3.31 -7.44 -2.40
CA VAL A 33 -1.99 -7.42 -3.03
C VAL A 33 -2.03 -8.39 -4.21
N ALA A 34 -1.58 -7.93 -5.38
CA ALA A 34 -1.48 -8.76 -6.58
C ALA A 34 -0.47 -8.18 -7.56
N THR A 35 0.12 -9.06 -8.37
CA THR A 35 1.00 -8.67 -9.47
C THR A 35 0.20 -7.97 -10.57
N ALA A 36 0.69 -6.82 -11.05
CA ALA A 36 0.10 -6.13 -12.18
C ALA A 36 0.27 -6.97 -13.46
N PRO A 37 -0.76 -7.05 -14.33
CA PRO A 37 -0.71 -7.97 -15.48
C PRO A 37 0.26 -7.55 -16.59
N ASP A 38 0.64 -6.27 -16.72
CA ASP A 38 1.43 -5.74 -17.86
C ASP A 38 2.17 -4.40 -17.55
N ASP A 39 2.75 -4.21 -16.36
CA ASP A 39 3.34 -2.90 -15.92
C ASP A 39 2.38 -1.70 -16.08
N THR A 40 1.07 -1.97 -16.01
CA THR A 40 0.04 -0.93 -16.09
C THR A 40 -0.61 -0.71 -14.73
N VAL A 41 -1.06 0.51 -14.46
CA VAL A 41 -1.92 0.84 -13.31
C VAL A 41 -3.31 0.21 -13.38
N VAL A 42 -3.60 -0.60 -14.40
CA VAL A 42 -4.89 -1.27 -14.55
C VAL A 42 -4.96 -2.40 -13.53
N PRO A 43 -5.94 -2.37 -12.61
CA PRO A 43 -6.09 -3.43 -11.63
C PRO A 43 -6.34 -4.79 -12.30
N PRO A 44 -5.74 -5.88 -11.79
CA PRO A 44 -6.10 -7.23 -12.19
C PRO A 44 -7.62 -7.44 -12.12
N LYS A 45 -8.16 -8.35 -12.93
CA LYS A 45 -9.61 -8.62 -12.97
C LYS A 45 -10.22 -8.88 -11.59
N ALA A 46 -9.46 -9.46 -10.66
CA ALA A 46 -9.89 -9.68 -9.28
C ALA A 46 -10.06 -8.35 -8.51
N ALA A 47 -9.07 -7.45 -8.56
CA ALA A 47 -9.12 -6.11 -7.95
C ALA A 47 -10.27 -5.29 -8.54
N ALA A 48 -10.38 -5.26 -9.87
CA ALA A 48 -11.42 -4.51 -10.57
C ALA A 48 -12.84 -4.97 -10.18
N LYS A 49 -13.06 -6.29 -10.07
CA LYS A 49 -14.34 -6.85 -9.60
C LYS A 49 -14.66 -6.52 -8.14
N ALA A 50 -13.64 -6.31 -7.32
CA ALA A 50 -13.77 -5.92 -5.92
C ALA A 50 -13.88 -4.40 -5.72
N GLY A 51 -13.87 -3.60 -6.79
CA GLY A 51 -13.92 -2.13 -6.70
C GLY A 51 -12.65 -1.51 -6.12
N LEU A 52 -11.52 -2.20 -6.21
CA LEU A 52 -10.23 -1.72 -5.71
C LEU A 52 -9.51 -0.96 -6.83
N THR A 53 -8.92 0.17 -6.48
CA THR A 53 -8.09 0.98 -7.37
C THR A 53 -6.61 0.78 -7.07
N TYR A 54 -5.74 1.14 -8.01
CA TYR A 54 -4.30 1.19 -7.78
C TYR A 54 -4.01 2.11 -6.58
N PHE A 55 -3.19 1.63 -5.64
CA PHE A 55 -2.73 2.42 -4.51
C PHE A 55 -1.23 2.69 -4.63
N ILE A 56 -0.40 1.65 -4.56
CA ILE A 56 1.08 1.76 -4.66
C ILE A 56 1.72 0.37 -4.82
N GLU A 57 2.88 0.28 -5.47
CA GLU A 57 3.71 -0.94 -5.51
C GLU A 57 4.37 -1.26 -4.15
N ILE A 58 4.62 -2.54 -3.89
CA ILE A 58 5.21 -3.02 -2.64
C ILE A 58 6.61 -2.45 -2.43
N PHE A 59 7.48 -2.45 -3.45
CA PHE A 59 8.83 -1.91 -3.33
C PHE A 59 8.83 -0.42 -2.92
N ILE A 60 7.92 0.39 -3.49
CA ILE A 60 7.79 1.82 -3.12
C ILE A 60 7.24 1.95 -1.70
N ALA A 61 6.25 1.14 -1.33
CA ALA A 61 5.70 1.15 0.03
C ALA A 61 6.78 0.84 1.08
N ILE A 62 7.64 -0.14 0.81
CA ILE A 62 8.79 -0.47 1.66
C ILE A 62 9.75 0.72 1.74
N GLU A 63 10.18 1.27 0.60
CA GLU A 63 11.11 2.41 0.56
C GLU A 63 10.60 3.62 1.37
N VAL A 64 9.34 4.00 1.15
CA VAL A 64 8.70 5.14 1.83
C VAL A 64 8.60 4.88 3.33
N THR A 65 8.17 3.69 3.74
CA THR A 65 7.95 3.38 5.16
C THR A 65 9.27 3.20 5.91
N GLU A 66 10.24 2.48 5.36
CA GLU A 66 11.55 2.30 5.98
C GLU A 66 12.34 3.61 6.05
N GLY A 67 12.36 4.38 4.96
CA GLY A 67 13.01 5.70 4.91
C GLY A 67 12.40 6.65 5.94
N TRP A 68 11.07 6.65 6.07
CA TRP A 68 10.39 7.46 7.08
C TRP A 68 10.68 6.96 8.50
N ILE A 69 10.53 5.67 8.80
CA ILE A 69 10.80 5.09 10.13
C ILE A 69 12.24 5.39 10.56
N GLY A 70 13.22 5.22 9.67
CA GLY A 70 14.63 5.51 9.93
C GLY A 70 14.92 6.99 10.23
N SER A 71 14.05 7.90 9.79
CA SER A 71 14.15 9.34 10.09
C SER A 71 13.54 9.74 11.45
N GLN A 72 12.79 8.85 12.10
CA GLN A 72 12.11 9.14 13.36
C GLN A 72 12.99 8.83 14.58
N LYS A 73 12.84 9.63 15.65
CA LYS A 73 13.56 9.40 16.92
C LYS A 73 13.04 8.18 17.68
N GLU A 74 11.76 7.86 17.48
CA GLU A 74 11.06 6.74 18.09
C GLU A 74 10.34 5.95 17.00
N LYS A 75 10.15 4.65 17.20
CA LYS A 75 9.45 3.81 16.23
C LYS A 75 7.97 4.24 16.13
N PRO A 76 7.48 4.64 14.95
CA PRO A 76 6.08 5.00 14.77
C PRO A 76 5.13 3.82 15.01
N SER A 77 3.88 4.13 15.36
CA SER A 77 2.81 3.13 15.40
C SER A 77 2.45 2.65 14.00
N LEU A 78 1.88 1.45 13.89
CA LEU A 78 1.43 0.90 12.61
C LEU A 78 0.40 1.82 11.90
N SER A 79 -0.52 2.42 12.67
CA SER A 79 -1.47 3.40 12.13
C SER A 79 -0.76 4.60 11.53
N ALA A 80 0.26 5.14 12.21
CA ALA A 80 0.99 6.30 11.71
C ALA A 80 1.81 5.96 10.44
N ILE A 81 2.32 4.73 10.32
CA ILE A 81 2.97 4.23 9.10
C ILE A 81 1.94 4.14 7.96
N CYS A 82 0.75 3.60 8.24
CA CYS A 82 -0.33 3.52 7.26
C CYS A 82 -0.76 4.92 6.78
N ASP A 83 -0.93 5.87 7.71
CA ASP A 83 -1.28 7.26 7.39
C ASP A 83 -0.20 7.94 6.55
N ARG A 84 1.08 7.67 6.85
CA ARG A 84 2.21 8.19 6.06
C ARG A 84 2.17 7.65 4.62
N LEU A 85 1.88 6.37 4.45
CA LEU A 85 1.81 5.74 3.12
C LEU A 85 0.62 6.27 2.32
N ILE A 86 -0.55 6.44 2.96
CA ILE A 86 -1.73 7.08 2.35
C ILE A 86 -1.38 8.51 1.91
N TYR A 87 -0.73 9.28 2.78
CA TYR A 87 -0.29 10.63 2.43
C TYR A 87 0.64 10.63 1.22
N TYR A 88 1.63 9.72 1.17
CA TYR A 88 2.54 9.62 0.03
C TYR A 88 1.79 9.30 -1.27
N ALA A 89 0.93 8.28 -1.26
CA ALA A 89 0.14 7.87 -2.42
C ALA A 89 -0.77 8.99 -2.96
N ILE A 90 -1.25 9.90 -2.10
CA ILE A 90 -2.10 11.02 -2.51
C ILE A 90 -1.30 12.18 -3.13
N ASN A 91 -0.06 12.40 -2.68
CA ASN A 91 0.68 13.63 -2.99
C ASN A 91 1.89 13.44 -3.92
N ASP A 92 2.54 12.28 -3.87
CA ASP A 92 3.87 12.06 -4.44
C ASP A 92 3.95 10.85 -5.42
N ALA A 93 2.90 10.01 -5.51
CA ALA A 93 2.86 8.81 -6.35
C ALA A 93 2.27 9.06 -7.75
#